data_AF-A0A968Q645-F1
#
_entry.id   AF-A0A968Q645-F1
#
_cell.length_a   1.000
_cell.length_b   1.000
_cell.length_c   1.000
_cell.angle_alpha   90.00
_cell.angle_beta   90.00
_cell.angle_gamma   90.00
#
_symmetry.space_group_name_H-M   'P 1'
#
loop_
_entity.id
_entity.type
_entity.pdbx_description
1 polymer ?
#
loop_
_entity_poly.entity_id
_entity_poly.type
_entity_poly.pdbx_seq_one_letter_code
_entity_poly.pdbx_strand_id
1 'polypeptide(L)' 'MGLAISQNLVQLMGGKIGVTSILEKGTIFNFYIPVLPIDLSFIHPSSSPQLLRELLPSQPPPWCRSTPRRNCRYAS' A
#
# COMPACT_ATOMS: atom_id res chain seq x y z
N MET A 1 19.03 -9.75 2.20
CA MET A 1 17.57 -9.74 2.44
C MET A 1 16.79 -8.98 1.37
N GLY A 2 17.13 -7.72 1.04
CA GLY A 2 16.34 -6.92 0.07
C GLY A 2 16.11 -7.57 -1.30
N LEU A 3 17.14 -8.14 -1.92
CA LEU A 3 17.02 -8.77 -3.25
C LEU A 3 16.02 -9.93 -3.28
N ALA A 4 15.97 -10.76 -2.23
CA ALA A 4 15.04 -11.89 -2.17
C ALA A 4 13.58 -11.42 -2.08
N ILE A 5 13.33 -10.33 -1.34
CA ILE A 5 12.00 -9.71 -1.26
C ILE A 5 11.61 -9.12 -2.61
N SER A 6 12.50 -8.36 -3.24
CA SER A 6 12.27 -7.80 -4.58
C SER A 6 12.02 -8.90 -5.62
N GLN A 7 12.77 -10.00 -5.55
CA GLN A 7 12.58 -11.15 -6.43
C GLN A 7 11.20 -11.79 -6.25
N ASN A 8 10.78 -12.03 -5.02
CA ASN A 8 9.45 -12.59 -4.74
C ASN A 8 8.35 -11.67 -5.26
N LEU A 9 8.45 -10.36 -5.04
CA LEU A 9 7.46 -9.39 -5.53
C LEU A 9 7.37 -9.39 -7.06
N VAL A 10 8.51 -9.35 -7.74
CA VAL A 10 8.56 -9.35 -9.20
C VAL A 10 7.98 -10.66 -9.77
N GLN A 11 8.31 -11.81 -9.16
CA GLN A 11 7.78 -13.11 -9.59
C GLN A 11 6.27 -13.23 -9.34
N LEU A 12 5.76 -12.72 -8.20
CA LEU A 12 4.33 -12.67 -7.90
C LEU A 12 3.55 -11.86 -8.94
N MET A 13 4.13 -10.79 -9.47
CA MET A 13 3.55 -10.00 -10.56
C MET A 13 3.70 -10.66 -11.95
N GLY A 14 4.20 -11.90 -12.03
CA GLY A 14 4.47 -12.60 -13.29
C GLY A 14 5.69 -12.07 -14.04
N GLY A 15 6.53 -11.29 -13.36
CA GLY A 15 7.73 -10.68 -13.89
C GLY A 15 9.01 -11.50 -13.71
N LYS A 16 10.13 -10.95 -14.15
CA LYS A 16 11.48 -11.52 -13.99
C LYS A 16 12.45 -10.45 -13.50
N ILE A 17 13.40 -10.82 -12.63
CA ILE A 17 14.46 -9.94 -12.13
C ILE A 17 15.83 -10.55 -12.45
N GLY A 18 16.82 -9.71 -12.71
CA GLY A 18 18.19 -10.10 -13.00
C GLY A 18 19.20 -9.11 -12.41
N VAL A 19 20.45 -9.55 -12.33
CA VAL A 19 21.57 -8.75 -11.83
C VAL A 19 22.75 -8.90 -12.78
N THR A 20 23.45 -7.80 -13.04
CA THR A 20 24.69 -7.79 -13.80
C THR A 20 25.70 -6.96 -13.03
N SER A 21 26.82 -7.57 -12.66
CA SER A 21 27.89 -6.91 -11.92
C SER A 21 29.16 -6.92 -12.75
N ILE A 22 29.83 -5.78 -12.80
CA ILE A 22 31.12 -5.63 -13.46
C ILE A 22 32.11 -5.12 -12.41
N LEU A 23 33.19 -5.87 -12.22
CA LEU A 23 34.27 -5.53 -11.29
C LEU A 23 34.78 -4.10 -11.58
N GLU A 24 35.00 -3.31 -10.52
CA GLU A 24 35.38 -1.89 -10.59
C GLU A 24 34.40 -0.93 -11.31
N LYS A 25 33.21 -1.38 -11.75
CA LYS A 25 32.18 -0.51 -12.37
C LYS A 25 30.86 -0.50 -11.63
N GLY A 26 30.61 -1.52 -10.80
CA GLY A 26 29.40 -1.62 -9.98
C GLY A 26 28.41 -2.68 -10.48
N THR A 27 27.18 -2.58 -9.99
CA THR A 27 26.13 -3.59 -10.18
C THR A 27 24.83 -2.95 -10.64
N ILE A 28 24.18 -3.56 -11.63
CA ILE A 28 22.89 -3.15 -12.15
C ILE A 28 21.87 -4.25 -11.85
N PHE A 29 20.72 -3.84 -11.31
CA PHE A 29 19.56 -4.70 -11.08
C PHE A 29 18.45 -4.33 -12.06
N ASN A 30 17.97 -5.31 -12.82
CA ASN A 30 16.96 -5.11 -13.86
C ASN A 30 15.75 -5.97 -13.55
N PHE A 31 14.54 -5.48 -13.83
CA PHE A 31 13.34 -6.32 -13.77
C PHE A 31 12.36 -5.98 -14.88
N TYR A 32 11.51 -6.94 -15.20
CA TYR A 32 10.46 -6.87 -16.20
C TYR A 32 9.16 -7.32 -15.56
N ILE A 33 8.09 -6.58 -15.77
CA ILE A 33 6.74 -6.91 -15.27
C ILE A 33 5.78 -6.78 -16.47
N PRO A 34 4.87 -7.74 -16.68
CA PRO A 34 3.83 -7.61 -17.67
C PRO A 34 2.90 -6.44 -17.32
N VAL A 35 2.67 -5.54 -18.27
CA VAL A 35 1.73 -4.43 -18.12
C VAL A 35 0.67 -4.51 -19.21
N LEU A 36 -0.59 -4.26 -18.82
CA LEU A 36 -1.66 -4.05 -19.78
C LEU A 36 -1.80 -2.54 -19.99
N PRO A 37 -1.67 -2.05 -21.24
CA PRO A 37 -1.95 -0.65 -21.50
C PRO A 37 -3.44 -0.41 -21.24
N ILE A 38 -3.73 0.57 -20.39
CA ILE A 38 -5.10 1.04 -20.19
C ILE A 38 -5.32 2.31 -20.99
N ASP A 39 -6.50 2.44 -21.59
CA ASP A 39 -6.90 3.68 -22.22
C ASP A 39 -7.23 4.72 -21.14
N LEU A 40 -6.59 5.88 -21.23
CA LEU A 40 -6.75 6.99 -20.28
C LEU A 40 -8.14 7.62 -20.34
N SER A 41 -8.90 7.38 -21.42
CA SER A 41 -10.29 7.83 -21.56
C SER A 41 -11.21 7.29 -20.45
N PHE A 42 -10.83 6.18 -19.79
CA PHE A 42 -11.59 5.57 -18.70
C PHE A 42 -11.30 6.17 -17.32
N ILE A 43 -10.24 6.97 -17.17
CA ILE A 43 -9.86 7.56 -15.87
C ILE A 43 -10.72 8.80 -15.63
N HIS A 44 -11.94 8.59 -15.14
CA HIS A 44 -12.75 9.67 -14.58
C HIS A 44 -12.34 9.82 -13.11
N PRO A 45 -11.73 10.94 -12.69
CA PRO A 45 -11.49 11.19 -11.28
C PRO A 45 -12.86 11.21 -10.60
N SER A 46 -13.16 10.19 -9.80
CA SER A 46 -14.37 10.17 -8.99
C SER A 46 -14.17 11.19 -7.87
N SER A 47 -14.47 12.46 -8.16
CA SER A 47 -14.60 13.50 -7.14
C SER A 47 -15.91 13.26 -6.38
N SER A 48 -16.05 12.09 -5.76
CA SER A 48 -17.01 11.99 -4.68
C SER A 48 -16.51 12.92 -3.58
N PRO A 49 -17.33 13.83 -3.05
CA PRO A 49 -17.03 14.50 -1.80
C PRO A 49 -17.15 13.45 -0.68
N GLN A 50 -16.21 12.52 -0.64
CA GLN A 50 -15.91 11.76 0.55
C GLN A 50 -15.35 12.82 1.49
N LEU A 51 -16.25 13.41 2.27
CA LEU A 51 -15.92 14.29 3.37
C LEU A 51 -14.91 13.51 4.20
N LEU A 52 -13.63 13.90 4.08
CA LEU A 52 -12.54 13.32 4.83
C LEU A 52 -12.91 13.54 6.28
N ARG A 53 -13.49 12.52 6.92
CA ARG A 53 -13.71 12.52 8.35
C ARG A 53 -12.33 12.40 8.94
N GLU A 54 -11.66 13.53 9.09
CA GLU A 54 -10.56 13.67 10.02
C GLU A 54 -10.98 12.95 11.30
N LEU A 55 -10.15 12.03 11.76
CA LEU A 55 -10.33 11.39 13.04
C LEU A 55 -10.20 12.50 14.08
N LEU A 56 -11.34 13.09 14.45
CA LEU A 56 -11.40 14.06 15.54
C LEU A 56 -10.73 13.39 16.75
N PRO A 57 -9.87 14.10 17.50
CA PRO A 57 -9.17 13.56 18.67
C PRO A 57 -10.10 12.90 19.72
N SER A 58 -11.40 13.19 19.65
CA SER A 58 -12.44 12.70 20.54
C SER A 58 -13.22 11.49 20.04
N GLN A 59 -12.81 10.80 18.96
CA GLN A 59 -13.48 9.57 18.56
C GLN A 59 -13.29 8.48 19.63
N PRO A 60 -14.37 7.98 20.26
CA PRO A 60 -14.24 6.93 21.25
C PRO A 60 -13.76 5.66 20.56
N PRO A 61 -12.96 4.84 21.26
CA PRO A 61 -12.39 3.65 20.67
C PRO A 61 -13.47 2.65 20.23
N PRO A 62 -13.19 1.80 19.22
CA PRO A 62 -14.20 0.96 18.57
C PRO A 62 -14.99 0.05 19.53
N TRP A 63 -14.37 -0.33 20.64
CA TRP A 63 -14.96 -1.19 21.68
C TRP A 63 -16.05 -0.51 22.53
N CYS A 64 -16.21 0.83 22.46
CA CYS A 64 -17.30 1.52 23.16
C CYS A 64 -18.69 1.31 22.52
N ARG A 65 -18.78 0.76 21.29
CA ARG A 65 -20.08 0.52 20.61
C ARG A 65 -20.83 -0.73 21.09
N SER A 66 -20.14 -1.70 21.69
CA SER A 66 -20.72 -3.00 22.06
C SER A 66 -21.16 -3.10 23.52
N THR A 67 -20.95 -2.06 24.33
CA THR A 67 -21.26 -2.09 25.76
C THR A 67 -22.50 -1.24 26.12
N PRO A 68 -23.37 -1.71 27.03
CA PRO A 68 -24.45 -0.89 27.56
C PRO A 68 -23.88 0.39 28.17
N ARG A 69 -24.52 1.53 27.87
CA ARG A 69 -24.12 2.95 28.09
C ARG A 69 -23.43 3.39 29.40
N ARG A 70 -23.17 2.52 30.37
CA ARG A 70 -22.63 2.89 31.68
C ARG A 70 -21.10 2.89 31.81
N ASN A 71 -20.34 2.31 30.88
CA ASN A 71 -18.89 2.11 31.09
C ASN A 71 -17.91 2.97 30.26
N CYS A 72 -18.37 3.83 29.35
CA CYS A 72 -17.45 4.69 28.57
C CYS A 72 -16.93 5.93 29.35
N ARG A 73 -17.06 5.98 30.69
CA ARG A 73 -16.67 7.14 31.53
C ARG A 73 -15.29 7.07 32.20
N TYR A 74 -14.49 6.03 31.93
CA TYR A 74 -13.16 5.92 32.53
C TYR A 74 -12.08 5.86 31.45
N ALA A 75 -11.65 7.04 31.01
CA ALA A 75 -10.36 7.27 30.40
C ALA A 75 -9.99 8.72 30.76
N SER A 76 -9.51 8.88 32.00
CA SER A 76 -8.75 10.05 32.45
C SER A 76 -7.28 9.68 32.48
#